data_AF-A0A2E7M6B5-F1
#
_entry.id   AF-A0A2E7M6B5-F1
#
_cell.length_a   1.000
_cell.length_b   1.000
_cell.length_c   1.000
_cell.angle_alpha   90.00
_cell.angle_beta   90.00
_cell.angle_gamma   90.00
#
_symmetry.space_group_name_H-M   'P 1'
#
loop_
_entity.id
_entity.type
_entity.pdbx_description
1 polymer ?
#
loop_
_entity_poly.entity_id
_entity_poly.type
_entity_poly.pdbx_seq_one_letter_code
_entity_poly.pdbx_strand_id
1 'polypeptide(L)' 'MKVLAYLKTPLYRSRHAKDGGLEGNVISIRGKAEARDGGLDITINELRDERDQKVEAPFKRLFLPLGKIDYYVIEDA' A
#
# COMPACT_ATOMS: atom_id res chain seq x y z
N MET A 1 -5.54 -10.02 -9.01
CA MET A 1 -4.17 -10.07 -9.59
C MET A 1 -3.14 -9.84 -8.48
N LYS A 2 -1.98 -10.49 -8.50
CA LYS A 2 -0.89 -10.13 -7.57
C LYS A 2 -0.21 -8.87 -8.11
N VAL A 3 0.03 -7.89 -7.25
CA VAL A 3 0.64 -6.62 -7.64
C VAL A 3 1.67 -6.16 -6.63
N LEU A 4 2.66 -5.45 -7.14
CA LEU A 4 3.53 -4.56 -6.38
C LEU A 4 3.23 -3.13 -6.85
N ALA A 5 2.59 -2.33 -6.00
CA ALA A 5 2.24 -0.95 -6.27
C ALA A 5 3.22 0.01 -5.58
N TYR A 6 3.83 0.92 -6.35
CA TYR A 6 4.65 2.01 -5.84
C TYR A 6 3.82 3.29 -5.76
N LEU A 7 4.00 4.03 -4.66
CA LEU A 7 3.17 5.17 -4.34
C LEU A 7 3.86 6.48 -4.72
N LYS A 8 3.10 7.36 -5.37
CA LYS A 8 3.56 8.72 -5.72
C LYS A 8 3.76 9.60 -4.48
N THR A 9 2.95 9.36 -3.46
CA THR A 9 3.10 9.99 -2.14
C THR A 9 3.05 8.89 -1.09
N PRO A 10 4.00 8.85 -0.13
CA PRO A 10 4.00 7.85 0.92
C PRO A 10 2.68 7.82 1.70
N LEU A 11 2.28 6.63 2.17
CA LEU A 11 1.28 6.56 3.23
C LEU A 11 1.99 6.87 4.55
N TYR A 12 1.62 8.01 5.12
CA TYR A 12 2.27 8.52 6.31
C TYR A 12 1.75 7.86 7.58
N ARG A 13 2.66 7.74 8.55
CA ARG A 13 2.33 7.56 9.96
C ARG A 13 1.47 8.74 10.43
N SER A 14 0.18 8.50 10.65
CA SER A 14 -0.65 9.51 11.31
C SER A 14 -0.23 9.63 12.77
N ARG A 15 0.38 10.77 13.15
CA ARG A 15 0.72 11.09 14.55
C ARG A 15 -0.51 11.18 15.47
N HIS A 16 -1.71 11.23 14.92
CA HIS A 16 -2.97 11.37 15.65
C HIS A 16 -3.90 10.15 15.55
N ALA A 17 -3.48 9.06 14.93
CA ALA A 17 -4.27 7.83 14.95
C ALA A 17 -4.24 7.25 16.37
N LYS A 18 -5.27 7.56 17.16
CA LYS A 18 -5.58 6.87 18.43
C LYS A 18 -5.78 5.36 18.23
N ASP A 19 -5.98 4.92 16.99
CA ASP A 19 -6.18 3.54 16.58
C ASP A 19 -5.15 3.15 15.51
N GLY A 20 -4.02 2.56 15.91
CA GLY A 20 -3.12 1.84 15.00
C GLY A 20 -2.65 2.62 13.75
N GLY A 21 -1.72 3.57 13.92
CA GLY A 21 -1.05 4.15 12.76
C GLY A 21 -0.11 3.16 12.06
N LEU A 22 0.34 3.52 10.84
CA LEU A 22 1.48 2.86 10.21
C LEU A 22 2.76 3.13 11.02
N GLU A 23 3.60 2.12 11.20
CA GLU A 23 4.87 2.26 11.93
C GLU A 23 5.99 2.93 11.10
N GLY A 24 5.71 3.25 9.83
CA GLY A 24 6.64 3.91 8.92
C GLY A 24 5.93 4.60 7.75
N ASN A 25 6.71 5.26 6.90
CA ASN A 25 6.22 5.84 5.66
C ASN A 25 6.22 4.77 4.57
N VAL A 26 5.05 4.25 4.22
CA VAL A 26 4.95 3.19 3.21
C VAL A 26 5.08 3.81 1.83
N ILE A 27 6.01 3.30 1.02
CA ILE A 27 6.21 3.72 -0.39
C ILE A 27 5.81 2.64 -1.38
N SER A 28 5.77 1.38 -0.97
CA SER A 28 5.33 0.28 -1.83
C SER A 28 4.50 -0.75 -1.09
N ILE A 29 3.56 -1.33 -1.83
CA ILE A 29 2.55 -2.26 -1.31
C ILE A 29 2.52 -3.48 -2.21
N ARG A 30 2.80 -4.65 -1.63
CA ARG A 30 2.65 -5.94 -2.32
C ARG A 30 1.40 -6.64 -1.81
N GLY A 31 0.59 -7.15 -2.72
CA GLY A 31 -0.66 -7.79 -2.35
C GLY A 31 -1.46 -8.35 -3.50
N LYS A 32 -2.68 -8.80 -3.21
CA LYS A 32 -3.67 -9.15 -4.22
C LYS A 32 -4.58 -7.94 -4.45
N ALA A 33 -4.62 -7.43 -5.67
CA ALA A 33 -5.46 -6.33 -6.06
C ALA A 33 -6.64 -6.76 -6.93
N GLU A 34 -7.74 -6.03 -6.78
CA GLU A 34 -8.87 -5.98 -7.69
C GLU A 34 -9.00 -4.55 -8.22
N ALA A 35 -9.15 -4.40 -9.55
CA ALA A 35 -9.40 -3.08 -10.13
C ALA A 35 -10.83 -2.64 -9.81
N ARG A 36 -11.00 -1.40 -9.36
CA ARG A 36 -12.29 -0.75 -9.14
C ARG A 36 -12.28 0.64 -9.77
N ASP A 37 -13.45 1.24 -9.98
CA ASP A 37 -13.51 2.59 -10.52
C ASP A 37 -12.67 3.57 -9.69
N GLY A 38 -11.66 4.14 -10.33
CA GLY A 38 -10.76 5.14 -9.74
C GLY A 38 -9.59 4.58 -8.91
N GLY A 39 -9.36 3.27 -8.85
CA GLY A 39 -8.25 2.73 -8.05
C GLY A 39 -8.07 1.22 -8.03
N LEU A 40 -7.19 0.77 -7.14
CA LEU A 40 -6.94 -0.62 -6.83
C LEU A 40 -7.38 -0.91 -5.41
N ASP A 41 -8.21 -1.92 -5.23
CA ASP A 41 -8.55 -2.45 -3.93
C ASP A 41 -7.61 -3.60 -3.58
N ILE A 42 -6.67 -3.37 -2.67
CA ILE A 42 -5.53 -4.27 -2.41
C ILE A 42 -5.69 -4.96 -1.06
N THR A 43 -5.69 -6.29 -1.08
CA THR A 43 -5.44 -7.13 0.09
C THR A 43 -3.92 -7.20 0.30
N ILE A 44 -3.46 -6.66 1.42
CA ILE A 44 -2.05 -6.40 1.72
C ILE A 44 -1.39 -7.68 2.21
N ASN A 45 -0.31 -8.08 1.55
CA ASN A 45 0.59 -9.14 2.01
C ASN A 45 1.82 -8.53 2.70
N GLU A 46 2.33 -7.43 2.14
CA GLU A 46 3.56 -6.78 2.61
C GLU A 46 3.52 -5.28 2.29
N LEU A 47 3.99 -4.47 3.24
CA LEU A 47 4.21 -3.03 3.08
C LEU A 47 5.69 -2.76 3.28
N ARG A 48 6.26 -1.84 2.48
CA ARG A 48 7.65 -1.44 2.63
C ARG A 48 7.85 0.07 2.66
N ASP A 49 8.86 0.49 3.41
CA ASP A 49 9.30 1.88 3.51
C ASP A 49 10.41 2.24 2.50
N GLU A 50 10.86 3.49 2.58
CA GLU A 50 11.95 4.05 1.75
C GLU A 50 13.31 3.35 1.93
N ARG A 51 13.47 2.53 2.96
CA ARG A 51 14.67 1.73 3.25
C ARG A 51 14.47 0.25 2.92
N ASP A 52 13.39 -0.08 2.20
CA ASP A 52 13.00 -1.44 1.85
C ASP A 52 12.69 -2.32 3.08
N GLN A 53 12.36 -1.71 4.21
CA GLN A 53 12.01 -2.42 5.45
C GLN A 53 10.51 -2.69 5.50
N LYS A 54 10.13 -3.86 6.04
CA LYS A 54 8.74 -4.23 6.22
C LYS A 54 8.07 -3.31 7.25
N VAL A 55 6.93 -2.74 6.88
CA VAL A 55 6.11 -1.89 7.75
C VAL A 55 4.88 -2.67 8.23
N GLU A 56 4.60 -2.62 9.53
CA GLU A 56 3.36 -3.16 10.07
C GLU A 56 2.19 -2.17 9.92
N ALA A 57 1.02 -2.72 9.63
CA ALA A 57 -0.23 -1.98 9.54
C ALA A 57 -1.34 -2.77 10.23
N PRO A 58 -2.30 -2.11 10.91
CA PRO A 58 -3.43 -2.81 11.52
C PRO A 58 -4.49 -3.24 10.51
N PHE A 59 -4.42 -2.76 9.27
CA PHE A 59 -5.38 -3.07 8.22
C PHE A 59 -4.79 -4.09 7.24
N LYS A 60 -5.62 -5.05 6.83
CA LYS A 60 -5.25 -6.10 5.86
C LYS A 60 -5.68 -5.78 4.43
N ARG A 61 -6.46 -4.71 4.25
CA ARG A 61 -6.99 -4.27 2.96
C ARG A 61 -6.97 -2.75 2.88
N LEU A 62 -6.63 -2.21 1.72
CA LEU A 62 -6.57 -0.78 1.46
C LEU A 62 -7.00 -0.50 0.02
N PHE A 63 -7.88 0.49 -0.13
CA PHE A 63 -8.14 1.08 -1.43
C PHE A 63 -7.08 2.14 -1.75
N LEU A 64 -6.39 1.95 -2.87
CA LEU A 64 -5.42 2.89 -3.43
C LEU A 64 -6.03 3.59 -4.65
N PRO A 65 -6.39 4.88 -4.53
CA PRO A 65 -6.79 5.67 -5.68
C PRO A 65 -5.67 5.71 -6.73
N LEU A 66 -6.02 5.72 -8.02
CA LEU A 66 -5.03 5.80 -9.10
C LEU A 66 -4.09 7.01 -8.95
N GLY A 67 -4.60 8.15 -8.48
CA GLY A 67 -3.78 9.34 -8.23
C GLY A 67 -2.72 9.19 -7.12
N LYS A 68 -2.80 8.12 -6.31
CA LYS A 68 -1.79 7.78 -5.30
C LYS A 68 -0.73 6.81 -5.82
N ILE A 69 -1.00 6.12 -6.93
CA ILE A 69 -0.11 5.11 -7.51
C ILE A 69 0.78 5.83 -8.53
N ASP A 70 2.09 5.64 -8.42
CA ASP A 70 3.03 6.13 -9.43
C ASP A 70 3.11 5.12 -10.58
N TYR A 71 3.43 3.88 -10.24
CA TYR A 71 3.32 2.73 -11.13
C TYR A 71 3.06 1.46 -10.30
N TYR A 72 2.59 0.41 -10.97
CA TYR A 72 2.46 -0.91 -10.36
C TYR A 72 2.92 -1.98 -11.34
N VAL A 73 3.45 -3.07 -10.80
CA VAL A 73 3.85 -4.26 -11.54
C VAL A 73 2.84 -5.34 -11.25
N ILE A 74 2.30 -5.98 -12.28
CA ILE A 74 1.51 -7.21 -12.13
C ILE A 74 2.49 -8.36 -12.02
N GLU A 75 2.50 -9.02 -10.87
CA GLU A 75 3.34 -10.20 -10.64
C GLU A 75 2.57 -11.42 -11.15
N ASP A 76 3.16 -12.16 -12.09
CA ASP A 76 2.59 -13.42 -12.54
C ASP A 76 2.77 -14.51 -11.47
N ALA A 77 1.83 -15.45 -11.42
CA ALA A 77 1.53 -16.31 -10.27
C ALA A 77 2.73 -17.10 -9.72
#